data_AF-A0A917WWY1-F1
#
_entry.id   AF-A0A917WWY1-F1
#
_cell.length_a   1.000
_cell.length_b   1.000
_cell.length_c   1.000
_cell.angle_alpha   90.00
_cell.angle_beta   90.00
_cell.angle_gamma   90.00
#
_symmetry.space_group_name_H-M   'P 1'
#
loop_
_entity.id
_entity.type
_entity.pdbx_description
1 polymer ?
#
loop_
_entity_poly.entity_id
_entity_poly.type
_entity_poly.pdbx_seq_one_letter_code
_entity_poly.pdbx_strand_id
1 'polypeptide(L)'
;MLSPISFDHVDSKNSTVNILASTDTVKNAPNKNEDEPVSKQDEVNLANHYGWPNYWSTVGPWGGFANPSVLAVSNKAAEIQDATEADHIDDHHLRSINEIKGDFTGYSVEGLDGKIGHVSDFVIDDTKWDISYLVVETSRLLVGNFILIAKDWVQDIEWHDKKVFVDITEEQAKEAADFDTEKPITRDYEAELYSKLGKPKHWD
;
A
#
# COMPACT_ATOMS: atom_id res chain seq x y z
N MET A 1 10.64 -3.21 -12.84
CA MET A 1 9.79 -3.31 -11.64
C MET A 1 10.69 -3.49 -10.43
N LEU A 2 10.36 -2.89 -9.30
CA LEU A 2 11.09 -3.08 -8.03
C LEU A 2 10.15 -3.67 -7.00
N SER A 3 10.66 -4.58 -6.17
CA SER A 3 9.94 -5.07 -4.99
C SER A 3 10.33 -4.23 -3.77
N PRO A 4 9.47 -4.08 -2.77
CA PRO A 4 9.80 -3.40 -1.52
C PRO A 4 11.07 -3.87 -0.81
N ILE A 5 11.47 -5.14 -1.00
CA ILE A 5 12.76 -5.68 -0.54
C ILE A 5 13.99 -4.96 -1.15
N SER A 6 13.80 -4.25 -2.25
CA SER A 6 14.82 -3.43 -2.88
C SER A 6 15.02 -2.09 -2.20
N PHE A 7 14.04 -1.59 -1.42
CA PHE A 7 14.13 -0.24 -0.88
C PHE A 7 14.96 -0.22 0.40
N ASP A 8 15.79 0.81 0.52
CA ASP A 8 16.60 1.08 1.70
C ASP A 8 15.93 2.15 2.57
N HIS A 9 15.86 3.38 2.07
CA HIS A 9 15.24 4.50 2.76
C HIS A 9 14.75 5.58 1.80
N VAL A 10 13.83 6.42 2.27
CA VAL A 10 13.40 7.63 1.60
C VAL A 10 14.23 8.81 2.12
N ASP A 11 14.92 9.52 1.22
CA ASP A 11 15.55 10.81 1.51
C ASP A 11 14.62 11.93 1.06
N SER A 12 13.79 12.39 2.00
CA SER A 12 12.82 13.46 1.77
C SER A 12 13.45 14.83 1.50
N LYS A 13 14.71 15.05 1.90
CA LYS A 13 15.40 16.33 1.64
C LYS A 13 15.81 16.45 0.18
N ASN A 14 16.20 15.34 -0.43
CA ASN A 14 16.63 15.27 -1.82
C ASN A 14 15.53 14.73 -2.75
N SER A 15 14.36 14.37 -2.22
CA SER A 15 13.25 13.75 -2.96
C SER A 15 13.68 12.48 -3.70
N THR A 16 14.49 11.64 -3.05
CA THR A 16 15.02 10.39 -3.63
C THR A 16 14.62 9.18 -2.81
N VAL A 17 14.32 8.08 -3.49
CA VAL A 17 14.18 6.76 -2.87
C VAL A 17 15.45 5.95 -3.14
N ASN A 18 16.15 5.57 -2.08
CA ASN A 18 17.37 4.78 -2.18
C ASN A 18 17.04 3.28 -2.23
N ILE A 19 17.79 2.54 -3.04
CA ILE A 19 17.59 1.11 -3.24
C ILE A 19 18.87 0.30 -3.02
N LEU A 20 18.69 -0.94 -2.57
CA LEU A 20 19.71 -1.97 -2.38
C LEU A 20 20.02 -2.72 -3.69
N ALA A 21 20.12 -1.99 -4.80
CA ALA A 21 20.46 -2.55 -6.11
C ALA A 21 21.26 -1.55 -6.95
N SER A 22 22.15 -2.07 -7.80
CA SER A 22 22.90 -1.22 -8.73
C SER A 22 22.02 -0.76 -9.90
N THR A 23 22.36 0.38 -10.49
CA THR A 23 21.72 0.88 -11.71
C THR A 23 21.72 -0.16 -12.84
N ASP A 24 22.82 -0.91 -13.00
CA ASP A 24 22.93 -1.93 -14.03
C ASP A 24 22.00 -3.12 -13.74
N THR A 25 21.88 -3.53 -12.48
CA THR A 25 20.93 -4.58 -12.07
C THR A 25 19.50 -4.16 -12.41
N VAL A 26 19.11 -2.91 -12.13
CA VAL A 26 17.77 -2.39 -12.41
C VAL A 26 17.50 -2.30 -13.91
N LYS A 27 18.45 -1.81 -14.70
CA LYS A 27 18.29 -1.70 -16.15
C LYS A 27 18.10 -3.04 -16.85
N ASN A 28 18.71 -4.09 -16.31
CA ASN A 28 18.64 -5.43 -16.88
C ASN A 28 17.50 -6.28 -16.27
N ALA A 29 16.67 -5.71 -15.39
CA ALA A 29 15.59 -6.43 -14.75
C ALA A 29 14.48 -6.82 -15.75
N PRO A 30 13.79 -7.95 -15.54
CA PRO A 30 12.56 -8.25 -16.26
C PRO A 30 11.55 -7.13 -15.99
N ASN A 31 11.19 -6.40 -17.04
CA ASN A 31 10.28 -5.27 -16.99
C ASN A 31 8.99 -5.59 -17.75
N LYS A 32 7.88 -5.05 -17.25
CA LYS A 32 6.57 -5.05 -17.90
C LYS A 32 6.12 -3.61 -18.10
N ASN A 33 5.10 -3.41 -18.93
CA ASN A 33 4.42 -2.12 -19.00
C ASN A 33 3.76 -1.82 -17.65
N GLU A 34 3.72 -0.55 -17.23
CA GLU A 34 3.26 -0.13 -15.90
C GLU A 34 1.79 -0.50 -15.62
N ASP A 35 0.97 -0.60 -16.67
CA ASP A 35 -0.45 -0.93 -16.59
C ASP A 35 -0.75 -2.43 -16.72
N GLU A 36 0.27 -3.25 -16.99
CA GLU A 36 0.08 -4.70 -17.07
C GLU A 36 0.03 -5.32 -15.67
N PRO A 37 -0.92 -6.23 -15.40
CA PRO A 37 -0.93 -6.95 -14.14
C PRO A 37 0.34 -7.79 -13.97
N VAL A 38 0.81 -7.85 -12.73
CA VAL A 38 1.97 -8.65 -12.34
C VAL A 38 1.46 -10.04 -11.97
N SER A 39 1.97 -11.07 -12.64
CA SER A 39 1.66 -12.46 -12.33
C SER A 39 2.66 -13.03 -11.32
N LYS A 40 2.33 -14.18 -10.73
CA LYS A 40 3.27 -14.87 -9.84
C LYS A 40 4.57 -15.26 -10.54
N GLN A 41 4.50 -15.63 -11.82
CA GLN A 41 5.68 -15.97 -12.61
C GLN A 41 6.60 -14.75 -12.79
N ASP A 42 6.04 -13.55 -12.91
CA ASP A 42 6.81 -12.32 -12.98
C ASP A 42 7.55 -12.05 -11.67
N GLU A 43 6.89 -12.25 -10.53
CA GLU A 43 7.54 -12.14 -9.21
C GLU A 43 8.69 -13.14 -9.05
N VAL A 44 8.51 -14.39 -9.50
CA VAL A 44 9.57 -15.41 -9.46
C VAL A 44 10.76 -15.00 -10.33
N ASN A 45 10.50 -14.52 -11.56
CA ASN A 45 11.55 -14.04 -12.46
C ASN A 45 12.32 -12.85 -11.86
N LEU A 46 11.60 -11.93 -11.22
CA LEU A 46 12.18 -10.80 -10.53
C LEU A 46 13.03 -11.24 -9.34
N ALA A 47 12.49 -12.10 -8.47
CA ALA A 47 13.22 -12.62 -7.31
C ALA A 47 14.51 -13.33 -7.72
N ASN A 48 14.47 -14.15 -8.77
CA ASN A 48 15.66 -14.81 -9.32
C ASN A 48 16.68 -13.81 -9.86
N HIS A 49 16.24 -12.77 -10.57
CA HIS A 49 17.12 -11.75 -11.12
C HIS A 49 17.89 -10.98 -10.05
N TYR A 50 17.22 -10.63 -8.95
CA TYR A 50 17.80 -9.87 -7.85
C TYR A 50 18.41 -10.74 -6.74
N GLY A 51 18.21 -12.05 -6.77
CA GLY A 51 18.68 -12.99 -5.74
C GLY A 51 17.91 -12.90 -4.42
N TRP A 52 16.62 -12.55 -4.46
CA TRP A 52 15.82 -12.39 -3.24
C TRP A 52 15.32 -13.72 -2.66
N PRO A 53 15.19 -13.81 -1.33
CA PRO A 53 14.48 -14.92 -0.70
C PRO A 53 12.99 -14.93 -1.07
N ASN A 54 12.43 -16.13 -1.16
CA ASN A 54 11.00 -16.31 -1.40
C ASN A 54 10.18 -15.98 -0.14
N TYR A 55 9.45 -14.88 -0.19
CA TYR A 55 8.61 -14.42 0.94
C TYR A 55 7.27 -15.17 1.04
N TRP A 56 6.81 -15.83 -0.03
CA TRP A 56 5.51 -16.49 -0.09
C TRP A 56 5.42 -17.82 0.67
N SER A 57 6.49 -18.25 1.33
CA SER A 57 6.55 -19.52 2.06
C SER A 57 5.93 -19.45 3.46
N THR A 58 5.60 -18.25 3.94
CA THR A 58 5.09 -18.00 5.30
C THR A 58 4.00 -16.91 5.27
N VAL A 59 3.15 -16.84 6.30
CA VAL A 59 2.06 -15.85 6.41
C VAL A 59 2.57 -14.40 6.51
N GLY A 60 1.82 -13.47 5.91
CA GLY A 60 2.11 -12.03 5.95
C GLY A 60 2.86 -11.52 4.71
N PRO A 61 2.84 -10.20 4.47
CA PRO A 61 3.35 -9.59 3.22
C PRO A 61 4.85 -9.83 3.01
N TRP A 62 5.61 -10.08 4.08
CA TRP A 62 7.05 -10.30 4.04
C TRP A 62 7.46 -11.70 4.47
N GLY A 63 6.58 -12.71 4.39
CA GLY A 63 6.94 -14.08 4.75
C GLY A 63 7.29 -14.26 6.22
N GLY A 64 6.46 -13.73 7.12
CA GLY A 64 6.66 -13.78 8.57
C GLY A 64 7.68 -12.79 9.12
N PHE A 65 8.35 -12.00 8.28
CA PHE A 65 9.23 -10.92 8.72
C PHE A 65 8.45 -9.62 8.97
N ALA A 66 8.98 -8.77 9.85
CA ALA A 66 8.32 -7.52 10.24
C ALA A 66 8.32 -6.47 9.10
N ASN A 67 9.33 -6.48 8.23
CA ASN A 67 9.50 -5.54 7.13
C ASN A 67 10.43 -6.14 6.04
N PRO A 68 10.47 -5.55 4.83
CA PRO A 68 11.26 -6.10 3.74
C PRO A 68 12.78 -5.99 3.97
N SER A 69 13.27 -4.98 4.69
CA SER A 69 14.70 -4.82 4.96
C SER A 69 15.26 -5.98 5.80
N VAL A 70 14.49 -6.48 6.77
CA VAL A 70 14.85 -7.67 7.57
C VAL A 70 14.84 -8.94 6.71
N LEU A 71 13.89 -9.06 5.79
CA LEU A 71 13.85 -10.16 4.82
C LEU A 71 15.09 -10.14 3.92
N ALA A 72 15.48 -8.98 3.39
CA ALA A 72 16.60 -8.80 2.47
C ALA A 72 17.95 -9.30 3.03
N VAL A 73 18.18 -9.09 4.34
CA VAL A 73 19.42 -9.50 5.02
C VAL A 73 19.33 -10.89 5.65
N SER A 74 18.20 -11.57 5.53
CA SER A 74 18.03 -12.90 6.12
C SER A 74 18.76 -13.95 5.27
N ASN A 75 19.80 -14.57 5.85
CA ASN A 75 20.56 -15.67 5.25
C ASN A 75 19.72 -16.97 5.05
N LYS A 76 18.41 -16.92 5.26
CA LYS A 76 17.48 -18.03 4.99
C LYS A 76 17.08 -18.16 3.51
N ALA A 77 17.66 -17.36 2.62
CA ALA A 77 17.50 -17.50 1.18
C ALA A 77 17.99 -18.86 0.63
N ALA A 78 18.85 -19.58 1.37
CA ALA A 78 19.47 -20.83 0.92
C ALA A 78 18.78 -22.13 1.38
N GLU A 79 17.78 -22.10 2.28
CA GLU A 79 17.17 -23.32 2.85
C GLU A 79 15.65 -23.46 2.58
N ILE A 80 15.15 -22.91 1.47
CA ILE A 80 13.78 -23.21 1.01
C ILE A 80 13.83 -23.61 -0.48
N GLN A 81 14.62 -24.66 -0.76
CA GLN A 81 14.49 -25.49 -1.95
C GLN A 81 13.61 -26.70 -1.60
N ASP A 82 12.35 -26.47 -1.23
CA ASP A 82 11.28 -27.48 -1.28
C ASP A 82 9.94 -26.87 -0.88
N ALA A 83 9.49 -25.89 -1.67
CA ALA A 83 8.05 -25.62 -1.75
C ALA A 83 7.55 -26.31 -3.02
N THR A 84 7.37 -27.62 -2.91
CA THR A 84 6.62 -28.43 -3.87
C THR A 84 5.27 -27.77 -4.18
N GLU A 85 4.89 -27.83 -5.46
CA GLU A 85 3.57 -27.52 -6.03
C GLU A 85 2.39 -27.71 -5.06
N ALA A 86 1.87 -26.62 -4.51
CA ALA A 86 0.53 -26.44 -3.93
C ALA A 86 0.43 -24.95 -3.57
N ASP A 87 -0.50 -24.12 -4.02
CA ASP A 87 -1.76 -24.29 -4.72
C ASP A 87 -1.83 -23.26 -5.85
N HIS A 88 -2.58 -23.57 -6.90
CA HIS A 88 -3.06 -22.56 -7.84
C HIS A 88 -3.95 -21.56 -7.10
N ILE A 89 -3.37 -20.46 -6.60
CA ILE A 89 -4.11 -19.22 -6.34
C ILE A 89 -3.77 -18.27 -7.47
N ASP A 90 -4.37 -18.58 -8.61
CA ASP A 90 -4.37 -17.78 -9.82
C ASP A 90 -5.30 -16.57 -9.59
N ASP A 91 -4.93 -15.63 -8.69
CA ASP A 91 -5.69 -14.37 -8.54
C ASP A 91 -4.95 -13.24 -7.76
N HIS A 92 -3.62 -13.23 -7.76
CA HIS A 92 -2.89 -12.05 -7.26
C HIS A 92 -2.72 -11.05 -8.42
N HIS A 93 -3.78 -10.31 -8.73
CA HIS A 93 -3.68 -9.19 -9.66
C HIS A 93 -3.18 -7.96 -8.92
N LEU A 94 -1.86 -7.74 -8.91
CA LEU A 94 -1.33 -6.42 -8.61
C LEU A 94 -1.85 -5.44 -9.66
N ARG A 95 -2.43 -4.34 -9.19
CA ARG A 95 -2.99 -3.27 -10.02
C ARG A 95 -2.16 -2.00 -9.86
N SER A 96 -2.12 -1.22 -10.93
CA SER A 96 -1.53 0.11 -10.89
C SER A 96 -2.32 0.99 -9.92
N ILE A 97 -1.62 1.74 -9.05
CA ILE A 97 -2.28 2.71 -8.17
C ILE A 97 -3.02 3.79 -8.96
N ASN A 98 -2.63 4.05 -10.22
CA ASN A 98 -3.29 4.98 -11.12
C ASN A 98 -4.65 4.48 -11.61
N GLU A 99 -4.94 3.18 -11.47
CA GLU A 99 -6.29 2.65 -11.67
C GLU A 99 -7.22 3.11 -10.55
N ILE A 100 -6.70 3.19 -9.32
CA ILE A 100 -7.47 3.37 -8.10
C ILE A 100 -7.60 4.85 -7.73
N LYS A 101 -6.53 5.64 -7.90
CA LYS A 101 -6.47 7.04 -7.48
C LYS A 101 -6.80 8.03 -8.59
N GLY A 102 -7.24 9.22 -8.21
CA GLY A 102 -7.30 10.38 -9.10
C GLY A 102 -8.16 11.51 -8.53
N ASP A 103 -7.82 12.75 -8.88
CA ASP A 103 -8.54 13.94 -8.45
C ASP A 103 -10.00 13.87 -8.92
N PHE A 104 -10.93 13.63 -8.00
CA PHE A 104 -12.35 13.33 -8.27
C PHE A 104 -12.63 12.18 -9.27
N THR A 105 -11.62 11.40 -9.63
CA THR A 105 -11.70 10.34 -10.66
C THR A 105 -11.26 8.98 -10.15
N GLY A 106 -10.69 8.93 -8.94
CA GLY A 106 -10.41 7.69 -8.25
C GLY A 106 -11.67 6.95 -7.79
N TYR A 107 -11.45 5.76 -7.26
CA TYR A 107 -12.51 4.87 -6.76
C TYR A 107 -13.38 5.60 -5.74
N SER A 108 -14.69 5.36 -5.79
CA SER A 108 -15.64 5.90 -4.83
C SER A 108 -15.39 5.25 -3.46
N VAL A 109 -15.30 6.06 -2.42
CA VAL A 109 -15.19 5.57 -1.04
C VAL A 109 -16.57 5.58 -0.42
N GLU A 110 -17.10 4.38 -0.17
CA GLU A 110 -18.42 4.14 0.39
C GLU A 110 -18.30 3.81 1.88
N GLY A 111 -18.94 4.62 2.71
CA GLY A 111 -19.09 4.35 4.13
C GLY A 111 -20.25 3.40 4.43
N LEU A 112 -20.53 3.22 5.71
CA LEU A 112 -21.59 2.33 6.20
C LEU A 112 -23.01 2.80 5.81
N ASP A 113 -23.19 4.09 5.58
CA ASP A 113 -24.49 4.74 5.38
C ASP A 113 -24.55 5.66 4.15
N GLY A 114 -23.45 5.79 3.40
CA GLY A 114 -23.40 6.64 2.22
C GLY A 114 -22.01 6.89 1.69
N LYS A 115 -21.95 7.61 0.57
CA LYS A 115 -20.70 7.95 -0.10
C LYS A 115 -19.94 9.00 0.70
N ILE A 116 -18.66 8.75 0.93
CA ILE A 116 -17.75 9.68 1.63
C ILE A 116 -17.00 10.58 0.64
N GLY A 117 -16.50 10.01 -0.45
CA GLY A 117 -15.54 10.70 -1.30
C GLY A 117 -14.94 9.83 -2.39
N HIS A 118 -13.71 10.17 -2.78
CA HIS A 118 -12.91 9.44 -3.77
C HIS A 118 -11.48 9.23 -3.28
N VAL A 119 -10.85 8.12 -3.66
CA VAL A 119 -9.43 7.91 -3.43
C VAL A 119 -8.62 8.89 -4.26
N SER A 120 -7.88 9.78 -3.60
CA SER A 120 -7.01 10.77 -4.25
C SER A 120 -5.55 10.33 -4.25
N ASP A 121 -5.07 9.72 -3.17
CA ASP A 121 -3.72 9.15 -3.10
C ASP A 121 -3.59 8.10 -1.98
N PHE A 122 -2.36 7.65 -1.71
CA PHE A 122 -2.03 6.70 -0.65
C PHE A 122 -0.84 7.19 0.20
N VAL A 123 -0.82 6.79 1.46
CA VAL A 123 0.32 6.95 2.37
C VAL A 123 1.00 5.61 2.52
N ILE A 124 2.30 5.57 2.27
CA ILE A 124 3.15 4.38 2.46
C ILE A 124 3.99 4.57 3.72
N ASP A 125 4.05 3.55 4.57
CA ASP A 125 4.98 3.47 5.70
C ASP A 125 6.38 3.16 5.14
N ASP A 126 7.34 4.06 5.30
CA ASP A 126 8.70 3.91 4.76
C ASP A 126 9.58 2.93 5.56
N THR A 127 9.06 2.37 6.64
CA THR A 127 9.71 1.33 7.44
C THR A 127 9.14 -0.04 7.11
N LYS A 128 7.81 -0.18 7.05
CA LYS A 128 7.12 -1.45 6.75
C LYS A 128 6.92 -1.67 5.26
N TRP A 129 7.01 -0.61 4.46
CA TRP A 129 6.73 -0.57 3.03
C TRP A 129 5.36 -1.13 2.65
N ASP A 130 4.36 -0.81 3.46
CA ASP A 130 2.96 -1.10 3.18
C ASP A 130 2.12 0.19 3.12
N ILE A 131 0.98 0.12 2.45
CA ILE A 131 0.00 1.22 2.46
C ILE A 131 -0.56 1.31 3.88
N SER A 132 -0.38 2.45 4.55
CA SER A 132 -0.95 2.72 5.86
C SER A 132 -2.30 3.40 5.78
N TYR A 133 -2.44 4.35 4.86
CA TYR A 133 -3.67 5.13 4.68
C TYR A 133 -4.03 5.30 3.21
N LEU A 134 -5.33 5.37 2.95
CA LEU A 134 -5.88 5.97 1.74
C LEU A 134 -6.09 7.46 2.03
N VAL A 135 -5.66 8.33 1.11
CA VAL A 135 -6.00 9.75 1.12
C VAL A 135 -7.30 9.91 0.36
N VAL A 136 -8.35 10.33 1.05
CA VAL A 136 -9.70 10.42 0.49
C VAL A 136 -10.10 11.87 0.36
N GLU A 137 -10.36 12.31 -0.86
CA GLU A 137 -10.98 13.60 -1.12
C GLU A 137 -12.47 13.49 -0.84
N THR A 138 -12.93 14.20 0.18
CA THR A 138 -14.32 14.14 0.65
C THR A 138 -15.24 14.93 -0.27
N SER A 139 -16.48 14.47 -0.42
CA SER A 139 -17.51 15.19 -1.20
C SER A 139 -18.09 16.41 -0.46
N ARG A 140 -17.32 17.03 0.45
CA ARG A 140 -17.72 18.25 1.16
C ARG A 140 -17.86 19.42 0.17
N LEU A 141 -18.63 20.44 0.54
CA LEU A 141 -18.99 21.59 -0.31
C LEU A 141 -17.78 22.45 -0.78
N LEU A 142 -16.56 22.13 -0.37
CA LEU A 142 -15.32 22.78 -0.81
C LEU A 142 -14.36 21.72 -1.36
N VAL A 143 -13.84 21.98 -2.56
CA VAL A 143 -12.76 21.21 -3.21
C VAL A 143 -11.51 21.21 -2.33
N GLY A 144 -10.77 20.10 -2.28
CA GLY A 144 -9.50 20.01 -1.55
C GLY A 144 -9.60 19.65 -0.06
N ASN A 145 -10.74 19.10 0.40
CA ASN A 145 -10.85 18.56 1.76
C ASN A 145 -10.51 17.07 1.78
N PHE A 146 -9.34 16.74 2.30
CA PHE A 146 -8.87 15.37 2.40
C PHE A 146 -9.04 14.82 3.82
N ILE A 147 -9.25 13.52 3.93
CA ILE A 147 -9.16 12.78 5.19
C ILE A 147 -8.30 11.53 4.97
N LEU A 148 -7.71 11.00 6.03
CA LEU A 148 -7.05 9.71 5.98
C LEU A 148 -8.01 8.59 6.41
N ILE A 149 -8.03 7.51 5.63
CA ILE A 149 -8.68 6.25 5.98
C ILE A 149 -7.61 5.20 6.20
N ALA A 150 -7.53 4.64 7.40
CA ALA A 150 -6.57 3.59 7.69
C ALA A 150 -6.88 2.31 6.88
N LYS A 151 -5.84 1.60 6.45
CA LYS A 151 -5.99 0.33 5.73
C LYS A 151 -6.87 -0.68 6.48
N ASP A 152 -6.77 -0.68 7.81
CA ASP A 152 -7.50 -1.61 8.68
C ASP A 152 -9.01 -1.29 8.77
N TRP A 153 -9.44 -0.15 8.23
CA TRP A 153 -10.85 0.23 8.16
C TRP A 153 -11.49 -0.17 6.83
N VAL A 154 -10.70 -0.54 5.83
CA VAL A 154 -11.21 -1.04 4.54
C VAL A 154 -11.83 -2.42 4.76
N GLN A 155 -13.09 -2.56 4.36
CA GLN A 155 -13.87 -3.79 4.49
C GLN A 155 -13.87 -4.61 3.20
N ASP A 156 -13.97 -3.92 2.06
CA ASP A 156 -14.02 -4.57 0.75
C ASP A 156 -13.61 -3.61 -0.37
N ILE A 157 -13.23 -4.16 -1.53
CA ILE A 157 -12.95 -3.42 -2.75
C ILE A 157 -13.68 -4.07 -3.92
N GLU A 158 -14.67 -3.36 -4.48
CA GLU A 158 -15.37 -3.78 -5.69
C GLU A 158 -14.68 -3.16 -6.91
N TRP A 159 -13.83 -3.96 -7.56
CA TRP A 159 -13.02 -3.51 -8.71
C TRP A 159 -13.85 -3.10 -9.93
N HIS A 160 -14.91 -3.86 -10.25
CA HIS A 160 -15.73 -3.59 -11.44
C HIS A 160 -16.44 -2.23 -11.36
N ASP A 161 -16.99 -1.94 -10.19
CA ASP A 161 -17.73 -0.71 -9.90
C ASP A 161 -16.83 0.43 -9.42
N LYS A 162 -15.53 0.17 -9.24
CA LYS A 162 -14.54 1.12 -8.72
C LYS A 162 -14.93 1.68 -7.36
N LYS A 163 -15.23 0.81 -6.40
CA LYS A 163 -15.61 1.21 -5.03
C LYS A 163 -14.68 0.60 -3.98
N VAL A 164 -14.44 1.38 -2.93
CA VAL A 164 -13.78 0.94 -1.69
C VAL A 164 -14.79 1.12 -0.56
N PHE A 165 -15.10 0.04 0.16
CA PHE A 165 -16.01 0.06 1.29
C PHE A 165 -15.22 0.19 2.60
N VAL A 166 -15.65 1.09 3.47
CA VAL A 166 -14.93 1.40 4.72
C VAL A 166 -15.87 1.36 5.91
N ASP A 167 -15.34 0.94 7.05
CA ASP A 167 -16.08 0.83 8.31
C ASP A 167 -16.22 2.19 9.02
N ILE A 168 -16.65 3.24 8.32
CA ILE A 168 -17.03 4.52 8.94
C ILE A 168 -18.26 5.09 8.25
N THR A 169 -19.03 5.94 8.92
CA THR A 169 -20.17 6.64 8.32
C THR A 169 -19.76 7.92 7.58
N GLU A 170 -20.63 8.39 6.69
CA GLU A 170 -20.51 9.71 6.06
C GLU A 170 -20.47 10.83 7.11
N GLU A 171 -21.28 10.73 8.17
CA GLU A 171 -21.30 11.69 9.28
C GLU A 171 -19.95 11.73 10.00
N GLN A 172 -19.38 10.58 10.35
CA GLN A 172 -18.05 10.49 10.97
C GLN A 172 -16.97 11.09 10.06
N ALA A 173 -17.04 10.80 8.75
CA ALA A 173 -16.13 11.37 7.78
C ALA A 173 -16.26 12.89 7.64
N LYS A 174 -17.44 13.50 7.90
CA LYS A 174 -17.66 14.96 7.93
C LYS A 174 -17.11 15.62 9.19
N GLU A 175 -17.04 14.89 10.31
CA GLU A 175 -16.49 15.40 11.57
C GLU A 175 -14.97 15.19 11.69
N ALA A 176 -14.40 14.30 10.87
CA ALA A 176 -12.97 14.01 10.83
C ALA A 176 -12.13 15.28 10.60
N ALA A 177 -10.95 15.29 11.22
CA ALA A 177 -9.96 16.34 11.03
C ALA A 177 -9.43 16.31 9.59
N ASP A 178 -9.43 17.48 8.94
CA ASP A 178 -8.92 17.62 7.59
C ASP A 178 -7.42 17.29 7.54
N PHE A 179 -7.03 16.53 6.53
CA PHE A 179 -5.66 16.18 6.23
C PHE A 179 -5.04 17.22 5.30
N ASP A 180 -3.93 17.83 5.73
CA ASP A 180 -3.12 18.70 4.91
C ASP A 180 -2.04 17.87 4.21
N THR A 181 -2.21 17.66 2.90
CA THR A 181 -1.35 16.79 2.07
C THR A 181 0.08 17.29 1.97
N GLU A 182 0.34 18.57 2.31
CA GLU A 182 1.67 19.18 2.28
C GLU A 182 2.40 19.06 3.63
N LYS A 183 1.75 18.48 4.64
CA LYS A 183 2.31 18.32 5.99
C LYS A 183 2.57 16.86 6.33
N PRO A 184 3.61 16.58 7.14
CA PRO A 184 3.83 15.24 7.65
C PRO A 184 2.68 14.83 8.56
N ILE A 185 2.33 13.55 8.53
CA ILE A 185 1.39 12.94 9.46
C ILE A 185 2.04 12.90 10.83
N THR A 186 1.38 13.50 11.82
CA THR A 186 1.86 13.55 13.20
C THR A 186 1.04 12.62 14.10
N ARG A 187 1.63 12.16 15.20
CA ARG A 187 0.92 11.35 16.20
C ARG A 187 -0.26 12.08 16.82
N ASP A 188 -0.18 13.40 16.97
CA ASP A 188 -1.28 14.22 17.46
C ASP A 188 -2.45 14.24 16.47
N TYR A 189 -2.17 14.40 15.18
CA TYR A 189 -3.18 14.32 14.12
C TYR A 189 -3.83 12.94 14.10
N GLU A 190 -3.03 11.87 14.12
CA GLU A 190 -3.55 10.50 14.11
C GLU A 190 -4.41 10.20 15.35
N ALA A 191 -3.99 10.65 16.54
CA ALA A 191 -4.77 10.49 17.77
C ALA A 191 -6.11 11.23 17.71
N GLU A 192 -6.14 12.45 17.17
CA GLU A 192 -7.36 13.22 16.97
C GLU A 192 -8.30 12.52 15.96
N LEU A 193 -7.76 12.09 14.81
CA LEU A 193 -8.50 11.40 13.76
C LEU A 193 -9.18 10.14 14.30
N TYR A 194 -8.42 9.26 14.97
CA TYR A 194 -8.94 8.01 15.51
C TYR A 194 -9.98 8.24 16.61
N SER A 195 -9.75 9.25 17.47
CA SER A 195 -10.70 9.61 18.51
C SER A 195 -12.03 10.11 17.94
N LYS A 196 -11.99 10.95 16.90
CA LYS A 196 -13.21 11.48 16.25
C LYS A 196 -13.99 10.39 15.52
N LEU A 197 -13.28 9.46 14.88
CA LEU A 197 -13.90 8.35 14.16
C LEU A 197 -14.31 7.18 15.06
N GLY A 198 -14.00 7.24 16.36
CA GLY A 198 -14.31 6.16 17.31
C GLY A 198 -13.57 4.85 16.99
N LYS A 199 -12.39 4.94 16.36
CA LYS A 199 -11.61 3.78 15.91
C LYS A 199 -10.51 3.41 16.90
N PRO A 200 -10.23 2.11 17.08
CA PRO A 200 -9.12 1.68 17.92
C PRO A 200 -7.80 2.08 17.27
N LYS A 201 -6.89 2.65 18.06
CA LYS A 201 -5.53 2.96 17.60
C LYS A 201 -4.78 1.66 17.36
N HIS A 202 -3.91 1.67 16.35
CA HIS A 202 -3.05 0.54 16.03
C HIS A 202 -1.63 0.66 16.61
N TRP A 203 -1.35 1.72 17.38
CA TRP A 203 -0.03 2.06 17.91
C TRP A 203 0.05 2.19 19.45
N ASP A 204 -0.99 1.77 20.17
CA ASP A 204 -1.02 1.74 21.64
C ASP A 204 -0.92 0.29 22.17
#